data_AF-A0A183D094-F1
#
_entry.id   AF-A0A183D094-F1
#
_cell.length_a   1.000
_cell.length_b   1.000
_cell.length_c   1.000
_cell.angle_alpha   90.00
_cell.angle_beta   90.00
_cell.angle_gamma   90.00
#
_symmetry.space_group_name_H-M   'P 1'
#
loop_
_entity.id
_entity.type
_entity.pdbx_description
1 polymer ?
#
loop_
_entity_poly.entity_id
_entity_poly.type
_entity_poly.pdbx_seq_one_letter_code
_entity_poly.pdbx_strand_id
1 'polypeptide(L)'
;MWSSFQQYVSSNPPPVELIREQLFVDMLIDSLFAYEGVKVHSDHRPKYVYLLAYGSCVGEQKTGSGGRIQNRNDLDKTRDKIERVVSFLEKADDLLKEISLLLEAILLPVVSAGVLHYLRGSLLSDEVISEPEPVHFVILDQIAANHHNLAMKVFRVLCELYDRQSTMNEAAEVIMEKQRSVVDRFVHLLSVGLALPVVEKINKMFRDGQIDISLIRYFAVEVLEIVAPPYSEDFVNVFLPIVSNPEIFDQNISDKIPVAKQFVEHCTPAAAAAEVTSTSSQA
;
A
#
# COMPACT_ATOMS: atom_id res chain seq x y z
N MET A 1 -17.33 2.73 -25.53
CA MET A 1 -15.95 2.18 -25.58
C MET A 1 -15.44 1.87 -26.99
N TRP A 2 -16.23 1.23 -27.87
CA TRP A 2 -15.85 1.00 -29.28
C TRP A 2 -15.55 2.29 -30.06
N SER A 3 -16.41 3.30 -29.95
CA SER A 3 -16.20 4.62 -30.58
C SER A 3 -14.92 5.30 -30.09
N SER A 4 -14.65 5.24 -28.79
CA SER A 4 -13.44 5.81 -28.17
C SER A 4 -12.19 5.13 -28.70
N PHE A 5 -12.13 3.79 -28.73
CA PHE A 5 -10.97 3.05 -29.26
C PHE A 5 -10.63 3.45 -30.71
N GLN A 6 -11.63 3.48 -31.59
CA GLN A 6 -11.41 3.85 -33.00
C GLN A 6 -10.82 5.25 -33.16
N GLN A 7 -11.22 6.20 -32.31
CA GLN A 7 -10.69 7.56 -32.33
C GLN A 7 -9.22 7.62 -31.89
N TYR A 8 -8.83 6.88 -30.86
CA TYR A 8 -7.45 6.87 -30.33
C TYR A 8 -6.44 6.09 -31.19
N VAL A 9 -6.92 5.21 -32.07
CA VAL A 9 -6.08 4.52 -33.07
C VAL A 9 -5.87 5.38 -34.33
N SER A 10 -6.69 6.42 -34.53
CA SER A 10 -6.60 7.28 -35.72
C SER A 10 -5.32 8.12 -35.79
N SER A 11 -5.07 8.72 -36.96
CA SER A 11 -3.93 9.62 -37.20
C SER A 11 -4.02 10.96 -36.46
N ASN A 12 -5.22 11.36 -36.04
CA ASN A 12 -5.44 12.57 -35.25
C ASN A 12 -6.33 12.25 -34.04
N PRO A 13 -5.77 11.59 -33.02
CA PRO A 13 -6.53 11.16 -31.85
C PRO A 13 -7.01 12.35 -31.02
N PRO A 14 -8.04 12.14 -30.18
CA PRO A 14 -8.43 13.10 -29.17
C PRO A 14 -7.30 13.37 -28.14
N PRO A 15 -7.39 14.47 -27.37
CA PRO A 15 -6.44 14.75 -26.29
C PRO A 15 -6.37 13.63 -25.26
N VAL A 16 -5.15 13.23 -24.89
CA VAL A 16 -4.93 12.10 -23.94
C VAL A 16 -5.57 12.33 -22.57
N GLU A 17 -5.74 13.59 -22.16
CA GLU A 17 -6.37 13.95 -20.88
C GLU A 17 -7.80 13.39 -20.74
N LEU A 18 -8.54 13.22 -21.84
CA LEU A 18 -9.92 12.73 -21.82
C LEU A 18 -10.03 11.27 -21.36
N ILE A 19 -9.00 10.45 -21.61
CA ILE A 19 -8.95 9.04 -21.16
C ILE A 19 -8.12 8.85 -19.90
N ARG A 20 -7.60 9.95 -19.34
CA ARG A 20 -6.96 9.98 -18.01
C ARG A 20 -7.94 10.40 -16.91
N GLU A 21 -9.20 10.63 -17.25
CA GLU A 21 -10.25 10.92 -16.30
C GLU A 21 -10.39 9.75 -15.31
N GLN A 22 -10.40 10.06 -14.02
CA GLN A 22 -10.20 9.06 -12.97
C GLN A 22 -11.26 7.96 -13.01
N LEU A 23 -12.54 8.31 -13.16
CA LEU A 23 -13.63 7.34 -13.22
C LEU A 23 -13.48 6.39 -14.41
N PHE A 24 -13.02 6.91 -15.54
CA PHE A 24 -12.78 6.11 -16.73
C PHE A 24 -11.63 5.12 -16.54
N VAL A 25 -10.51 5.57 -15.94
CA VAL A 25 -9.38 4.69 -15.62
C VAL A 25 -9.79 3.61 -14.60
N ASP A 26 -10.52 4.00 -13.55
CA ASP A 26 -11.01 3.06 -12.53
C ASP A 26 -11.95 2.01 -13.14
N MET A 27 -12.82 2.40 -14.08
CA MET A 27 -13.67 1.46 -14.83
C MET A 27 -12.85 0.46 -15.67
N LEU A 28 -11.79 0.93 -16.34
CA LEU A 28 -10.91 0.06 -17.13
C LEU A 28 -10.16 -0.92 -16.24
N ILE A 29 -9.63 -0.44 -15.11
CA ILE A 29 -8.96 -1.28 -14.11
C ILE A 29 -9.94 -2.33 -13.58
N ASP A 30 -11.15 -1.92 -13.18
CA ASP A 30 -12.16 -2.84 -12.65
C ASP A 30 -12.53 -3.91 -13.68
N SER A 31 -12.81 -3.50 -14.92
CA SER A 31 -13.17 -4.42 -16.01
C SER A 31 -12.06 -5.45 -16.33
N LEU A 32 -10.79 -5.07 -16.18
CA LEU A 32 -9.65 -5.90 -16.58
C LEU A 32 -9.06 -6.71 -15.41
N PHE A 33 -9.09 -6.18 -14.19
CA PHE A 33 -8.34 -6.69 -13.05
C PHE A 33 -9.22 -7.08 -11.86
N ALA A 34 -10.55 -6.98 -11.94
CA ALA A 34 -11.41 -7.50 -10.86
C ALA A 34 -11.04 -8.97 -10.57
N TYR A 35 -10.98 -9.36 -9.29
CA TYR A 35 -10.74 -10.75 -8.87
C TYR A 35 -11.94 -11.63 -9.25
N GLU A 36 -13.12 -11.24 -8.76
CA GLU A 36 -14.40 -11.89 -9.07
C GLU A 36 -15.19 -11.14 -10.15
N GLY A 37 -16.27 -11.75 -10.62
CA GLY A 37 -17.22 -11.13 -11.55
C GLY A 37 -16.96 -11.43 -13.03
N VAL A 38 -17.82 -10.86 -13.87
CA VAL A 38 -17.84 -11.12 -15.32
C VAL A 38 -16.64 -10.44 -15.98
N LYS A 39 -15.74 -11.25 -16.54
CA LYS A 39 -14.59 -10.75 -17.29
C LYS A 39 -15.00 -10.13 -18.62
N VAL A 40 -14.25 -9.15 -19.08
CA VAL A 40 -14.42 -8.57 -20.42
C VAL A 40 -14.25 -9.67 -21.47
N HIS A 41 -15.23 -9.75 -22.37
CA HIS A 41 -15.21 -10.68 -23.49
C HIS A 41 -13.92 -10.52 -24.31
N SER A 42 -13.36 -11.65 -24.78
CA SER A 42 -12.08 -11.69 -25.51
C SER A 42 -12.02 -10.73 -26.69
N ASP A 43 -13.13 -10.60 -27.46
CA ASP A 43 -13.23 -9.68 -28.61
C ASP A 43 -13.16 -8.18 -28.24
N HIS A 44 -13.37 -7.85 -26.97
CA HIS A 44 -13.36 -6.48 -26.49
C HIS A 44 -12.12 -6.16 -25.64
N ARG A 45 -11.53 -7.15 -24.98
CA ARG A 45 -10.36 -6.98 -24.10
C ARG A 45 -9.20 -6.21 -24.74
N PRO A 46 -8.74 -6.52 -25.98
CA PRO A 46 -7.63 -5.78 -26.58
C PRO A 46 -7.88 -4.27 -26.66
N LYS A 47 -9.15 -3.85 -26.75
CA LYS A 47 -9.54 -2.43 -26.83
C LYS A 47 -9.42 -1.76 -25.46
N TYR A 48 -9.82 -2.45 -24.40
CA TYR A 48 -9.74 -1.97 -23.02
C TYR A 48 -8.27 -1.86 -22.61
N VAL A 49 -7.48 -2.90 -22.90
CA VAL A 49 -6.04 -2.92 -22.63
C VAL A 49 -5.32 -1.82 -23.42
N TYR A 50 -5.66 -1.62 -24.69
CA TYR A 50 -5.10 -0.52 -25.47
C TYR A 50 -5.42 0.85 -24.84
N LEU A 51 -6.68 1.10 -24.46
CA LEU A 51 -7.07 2.38 -23.87
C LEU A 51 -6.37 2.65 -22.52
N LEU A 52 -6.22 1.62 -21.69
CA LEU A 52 -5.50 1.72 -20.42
C LEU A 52 -3.99 1.95 -20.62
N ALA A 53 -3.37 1.23 -21.57
CA ALA A 53 -1.98 1.44 -21.95
C ALA A 53 -1.77 2.85 -22.52
N TYR A 54 -2.68 3.30 -23.37
CA TYR A 54 -2.60 4.63 -23.98
C TYR A 54 -2.68 5.73 -22.93
N GLY A 55 -3.68 5.67 -22.04
CA GLY A 55 -3.86 6.65 -20.98
C GLY A 55 -2.67 6.70 -20.01
N SER A 56 -1.97 5.59 -19.81
CA SER A 56 -0.86 5.50 -18.87
C SER A 56 0.49 5.97 -19.41
N CYS A 57 0.82 5.72 -20.68
CA CYS A 57 2.19 5.98 -21.19
C CYS A 57 2.29 7.04 -22.31
N VAL A 58 1.19 7.39 -22.99
CA VAL A 58 1.29 8.33 -24.13
C VAL A 58 1.51 9.76 -23.62
N GLY A 59 2.64 10.35 -23.99
CA GLY A 59 2.94 11.75 -23.73
C GLY A 59 2.31 12.63 -24.81
N GLU A 60 1.76 13.80 -24.42
CA GLU A 60 1.21 14.77 -25.36
C GLU A 60 1.76 16.17 -25.08
N GLN A 61 2.17 16.87 -26.13
CA GLN A 61 2.63 18.26 -26.06
C GLN A 61 1.85 19.11 -27.08
N LYS A 62 1.45 20.30 -26.66
CA LYS A 62 0.84 21.30 -27.53
C LYS A 62 1.95 22.08 -28.25
N THR A 63 1.85 22.23 -29.56
CA THR A 63 2.76 23.07 -30.33
C THR A 63 2.32 24.54 -30.26
N GLY A 64 3.25 25.47 -30.46
CA GLY A 64 2.94 26.91 -30.50
C GLY A 64 1.95 27.31 -31.60
N SER A 65 1.71 26.45 -32.59
CA SER A 65 0.73 26.63 -33.66
C SER A 65 -0.66 26.02 -33.35
N GLY A 66 -0.89 25.55 -32.12
CA GLY A 66 -2.15 24.91 -31.70
C GLY A 66 -2.30 23.43 -32.11
N GLY A 67 -1.26 22.82 -32.67
CA GLY A 67 -1.20 21.39 -32.97
C GLY A 67 -0.87 20.55 -31.75
N ARG A 68 -1.01 19.22 -31.85
CA ARG A 68 -0.63 18.25 -30.82
C ARG A 68 0.41 17.28 -31.36
N ILE A 69 1.46 17.04 -30.59
CA ILE A 69 2.46 16.00 -30.86
C ILE A 69 2.33 14.96 -29.76
N GLN A 70 2.28 13.68 -30.14
CA GLN A 70 2.21 12.58 -29.20
C GLN A 70 3.43 11.67 -29.28
N ASN A 71 3.90 11.24 -28.12
CA ASN A 71 4.94 10.23 -27.99
C ASN A 71 4.27 8.90 -27.57
N ARG A 72 4.46 7.86 -28.40
CA ARG A 72 3.86 6.53 -28.22
C ARG A 72 4.90 5.42 -28.07
N ASN A 73 6.17 5.75 -27.80
CA ASN A 73 7.28 4.79 -27.86
C ASN A 73 7.09 3.57 -26.94
N ASP A 74 6.45 3.75 -25.78
CA ASP A 74 6.24 2.69 -24.79
C ASP A 74 4.86 2.03 -24.88
N LEU A 75 4.03 2.44 -25.85
CA LEU A 75 2.63 2.00 -25.94
C LEU A 75 2.49 0.50 -26.16
N ASP A 76 3.18 -0.05 -27.15
CA ASP A 76 3.08 -1.48 -27.44
C ASP A 76 3.63 -2.32 -26.28
N LYS A 77 4.77 -1.93 -25.70
CA LYS A 77 5.36 -2.61 -24.54
C LYS A 77 4.41 -2.60 -23.33
N THR A 78 3.80 -1.45 -23.04
CA THR A 78 2.86 -1.29 -21.92
C THR A 78 1.60 -2.11 -22.16
N ARG A 79 1.04 -2.07 -23.38
CA ARG A 79 -0.12 -2.86 -23.79
C ARG A 79 0.15 -4.35 -23.61
N ASP A 80 1.26 -4.84 -24.13
CA ASP A 80 1.60 -6.27 -24.11
C ASP A 80 1.85 -6.75 -22.68
N LYS A 81 2.46 -5.90 -21.82
CA LYS A 81 2.64 -6.22 -20.40
C LYS A 81 1.29 -6.31 -19.66
N ILE A 82 0.38 -5.36 -19.88
CA ILE A 82 -0.97 -5.39 -19.30
C ILE A 82 -1.72 -6.65 -19.75
N GLU A 83 -1.75 -6.94 -21.06
CA GLU A 83 -2.45 -8.12 -21.60
C GLU A 83 -1.92 -9.42 -21.01
N ARG A 84 -0.59 -9.54 -20.88
CA ARG A 84 0.06 -10.72 -20.29
C ARG A 84 -0.34 -10.91 -18.82
N VAL A 85 -0.32 -9.84 -18.02
CA VAL A 85 -0.70 -9.91 -16.60
C VAL A 85 -2.19 -10.22 -16.46
N VAL A 86 -3.07 -9.55 -17.20
CA VAL A 86 -4.52 -9.82 -17.17
C VAL A 86 -4.81 -11.28 -17.53
N SER A 87 -4.20 -11.78 -18.61
CA SER A 87 -4.36 -13.17 -19.05
C SER A 87 -3.86 -14.18 -18.03
N PHE A 88 -2.79 -13.83 -17.29
CA PHE A 88 -2.28 -14.65 -16.21
C PHE A 88 -3.25 -14.67 -15.02
N LEU A 89 -3.65 -13.50 -14.51
CA LEU A 89 -4.52 -13.38 -13.35
C LEU A 89 -5.90 -14.04 -13.55
N GLU A 90 -6.45 -14.01 -14.76
CA GLU A 90 -7.73 -14.69 -15.07
C GLU A 90 -7.66 -16.22 -14.94
N LYS A 91 -6.46 -16.81 -15.01
CA LYS A 91 -6.24 -18.26 -14.98
C LYS A 91 -5.45 -18.69 -13.75
N ALA A 92 -5.02 -17.74 -12.92
CA ALA A 92 -4.12 -18.01 -11.82
C ALA A 92 -4.86 -18.78 -10.73
N ASP A 93 -4.47 -20.03 -10.57
CA ASP A 93 -4.78 -20.86 -9.39
C ASP A 93 -3.71 -20.67 -8.29
N ASP A 94 -2.51 -20.22 -8.69
CA ASP A 94 -1.35 -20.04 -7.82
C ASP A 94 -0.50 -18.87 -8.37
N LEU A 95 -0.42 -17.78 -7.61
CA LEU A 95 0.36 -16.58 -7.99
C LEU A 95 1.87 -16.82 -7.97
N LEU A 96 2.35 -17.83 -7.22
CA LEU A 96 3.77 -18.10 -7.05
C LEU A 96 4.40 -18.63 -8.34
N LYS A 97 3.65 -19.36 -9.17
CA LYS A 97 4.15 -19.97 -10.43
C LYS A 97 4.80 -18.96 -11.38
N GLU A 98 4.27 -17.74 -11.43
CA GLU A 98 4.76 -16.67 -12.31
C GLU A 98 5.15 -15.42 -11.51
N ILE A 99 5.62 -15.60 -10.27
CA ILE A 99 5.98 -14.47 -9.39
C ILE A 99 7.04 -13.56 -10.03
N SER A 100 8.01 -14.12 -10.75
CA SER A 100 9.05 -13.32 -11.43
C SER A 100 8.47 -12.41 -12.52
N LEU A 101 7.49 -12.91 -13.27
CA LEU A 101 6.75 -12.13 -14.27
C LEU A 101 5.99 -10.99 -13.59
N LEU A 102 5.28 -11.28 -12.50
CA LEU A 102 4.52 -10.28 -11.75
C LEU A 102 5.45 -9.19 -11.18
N LEU A 103 6.53 -9.57 -10.51
CA LEU A 103 7.49 -8.64 -9.92
C LEU A 103 8.13 -7.71 -10.96
N GLU A 104 8.43 -8.21 -12.16
CA GLU A 104 8.89 -7.37 -13.26
C GLU A 104 7.78 -6.45 -13.79
N ALA A 105 6.55 -6.95 -13.89
CA ALA A 105 5.43 -6.21 -14.46
C ALA A 105 4.94 -5.07 -13.56
N ILE A 106 4.92 -5.27 -12.24
CA ILE A 106 4.54 -4.25 -11.24
C ILE A 106 5.60 -3.14 -11.09
N LEU A 107 6.66 -3.12 -11.90
CA LEU A 107 7.48 -1.91 -12.05
C LEU A 107 6.76 -0.84 -12.88
N LEU A 108 5.73 -1.21 -13.67
CA LEU A 108 4.87 -0.25 -14.37
C LEU A 108 3.71 0.19 -13.47
N PRO A 109 3.55 1.50 -13.17
CA PRO A 109 2.53 1.98 -12.23
C PRO A 109 1.10 1.56 -12.58
N VAL A 110 0.76 1.50 -13.88
CA VAL A 110 -0.56 1.08 -14.35
C VAL A 110 -0.84 -0.40 -14.08
N VAL A 111 0.19 -1.24 -14.21
CA VAL A 111 0.08 -2.67 -13.87
C VAL A 111 -0.04 -2.82 -12.37
N SER A 112 0.75 -2.08 -11.57
CA SER A 112 0.65 -2.11 -10.11
C SER A 112 -0.72 -1.67 -9.61
N ALA A 113 -1.32 -0.64 -10.22
CA ALA A 113 -2.66 -0.21 -9.89
C ALA A 113 -3.70 -1.31 -10.19
N GLY A 114 -3.58 -2.00 -11.33
CA GLY A 114 -4.43 -3.13 -11.68
C GLY A 114 -4.24 -4.34 -10.75
N VAL A 115 -3.00 -4.76 -10.53
CA VAL A 115 -2.66 -5.87 -9.63
C VAL A 115 -3.09 -5.57 -8.19
N LEU A 116 -2.95 -4.33 -7.72
CA LEU A 116 -3.47 -3.93 -6.40
C LEU A 116 -5.00 -4.06 -6.32
N HIS A 117 -5.72 -3.70 -7.39
CA HIS A 117 -7.18 -3.90 -7.46
C HIS A 117 -7.55 -5.39 -7.40
N TYR A 118 -6.83 -6.23 -8.14
CA TYR A 118 -6.97 -7.68 -8.10
C TYR A 118 -6.71 -8.23 -6.69
N LEU A 119 -5.57 -7.88 -6.08
CA LEU A 119 -5.18 -8.36 -4.76
C LEU A 119 -6.17 -7.94 -3.68
N ARG A 120 -6.72 -6.71 -3.77
CA ARG A 120 -7.79 -6.28 -2.86
C ARG A 120 -9.01 -7.19 -2.98
N GLY A 121 -9.45 -7.50 -4.20
CA GLY A 121 -10.59 -8.40 -4.41
C GLY A 121 -10.30 -9.81 -3.92
N SER A 122 -9.11 -10.32 -4.20
CA SER A 122 -8.65 -11.65 -3.79
C SER A 122 -8.57 -11.77 -2.27
N LEU A 123 -7.80 -10.92 -1.59
CA LEU A 123 -7.59 -10.98 -0.14
C LEU A 123 -8.86 -10.77 0.69
N LEU A 124 -9.87 -10.12 0.12
CA LEU A 124 -11.16 -9.86 0.79
C LEU A 124 -12.26 -10.85 0.38
N SER A 125 -11.96 -11.82 -0.48
CA SER A 125 -12.88 -12.90 -0.83
C SER A 125 -12.98 -13.91 0.32
N ASP A 126 -14.13 -14.59 0.41
CA ASP A 126 -14.34 -15.58 1.47
C ASP A 126 -13.41 -16.80 1.32
N GLU A 127 -12.92 -17.06 0.10
CA GLU A 127 -11.97 -18.14 -0.20
C GLU A 127 -10.59 -17.85 0.37
N VAL A 128 -10.02 -16.68 0.07
CA VAL A 128 -8.60 -16.37 0.36
C VAL A 128 -8.41 -15.73 1.72
N ILE A 129 -9.40 -14.99 2.23
CA ILE A 129 -9.26 -14.29 3.52
C ILE A 129 -8.94 -15.23 4.68
N SER A 130 -9.39 -16.48 4.58
CA SER A 130 -9.14 -17.52 5.57
C SER A 130 -7.67 -17.95 5.62
N GLU A 131 -6.96 -17.91 4.50
CA GLU A 131 -5.56 -18.31 4.45
C GLU A 131 -4.83 -17.53 3.35
N PRO A 132 -4.48 -16.26 3.59
CA PRO A 132 -3.74 -15.47 2.61
C PRO A 132 -2.33 -16.03 2.40
N GLU A 133 -1.99 -16.43 1.18
CA GLU A 133 -0.65 -16.92 0.89
C GLU A 133 0.40 -15.80 0.99
N PRO A 134 1.64 -16.10 1.44
CA PRO A 134 2.70 -15.09 1.57
C PRO A 134 2.98 -14.27 0.31
N VAL A 135 2.77 -14.86 -0.87
CA VAL A 135 2.96 -14.19 -2.16
C VAL A 135 2.07 -12.95 -2.31
N HIS A 136 0.85 -12.94 -1.76
CA HIS A 136 -0.03 -11.77 -1.80
C HIS A 136 0.63 -10.58 -1.09
N PHE A 137 1.17 -10.82 0.10
CA PHE A 137 1.84 -9.80 0.90
C PHE A 137 3.14 -9.33 0.26
N VAL A 138 3.94 -10.24 -0.31
CA VAL A 138 5.15 -9.88 -1.06
C VAL A 138 4.82 -8.93 -2.21
N ILE A 139 3.75 -9.18 -2.97
CA ILE A 139 3.37 -8.31 -4.08
C ILE A 139 2.89 -6.94 -3.56
N LEU A 140 2.09 -6.91 -2.48
CA LEU A 140 1.67 -5.64 -1.86
C LEU A 140 2.87 -4.79 -1.41
N ASP A 141 3.86 -5.43 -0.79
CA ASP A 141 5.08 -4.77 -0.30
C ASP A 141 5.91 -4.19 -1.44
N GLN A 142 6.02 -4.94 -2.54
CA GLN A 142 6.73 -4.49 -3.74
C GLN A 142 5.98 -3.34 -4.43
N ILE A 143 4.65 -3.36 -4.45
CA ILE A 143 3.87 -2.23 -4.98
C ILE A 143 4.12 -0.97 -4.14
N ALA A 144 4.06 -1.08 -2.80
CA ALA A 144 4.28 0.06 -1.92
C ALA A 144 5.71 0.62 -2.02
N ALA A 145 6.72 -0.25 -2.08
CA ALA A 145 8.13 0.14 -2.18
C ALA A 145 8.47 0.82 -3.52
N ASN A 146 7.88 0.34 -4.62
CA ASN A 146 8.18 0.88 -5.96
C ASN A 146 7.33 2.11 -6.31
N HIS A 147 6.12 2.25 -5.73
CA HIS A 147 5.13 3.26 -6.12
C HIS A 147 4.54 3.99 -4.92
N HIS A 148 5.21 5.06 -4.48
CA HIS A 148 4.75 5.92 -3.37
C HIS A 148 3.29 6.40 -3.53
N ASN A 149 2.84 6.70 -4.75
CA ASN A 149 1.46 7.13 -5.03
C ASN A 149 0.40 6.03 -4.80
N LEU A 150 0.82 4.76 -4.74
CA LEU A 150 -0.04 3.61 -4.44
C LEU A 150 0.07 3.14 -3.00
N ALA A 151 1.09 3.58 -2.24
CA ALA A 151 1.31 3.14 -0.86
C ALA A 151 0.07 3.39 0.03
N MET A 152 -0.60 4.54 -0.11
CA MET A 152 -1.84 4.81 0.63
C MET A 152 -3.01 3.91 0.22
N LYS A 153 -3.04 3.43 -1.03
CA LYS A 153 -4.04 2.44 -1.45
C LYS A 153 -3.71 1.06 -0.86
N VAL A 154 -2.44 0.66 -0.84
CA VAL A 154 -1.98 -0.57 -0.15
C VAL A 154 -2.36 -0.54 1.33
N PHE A 155 -2.09 0.58 2.01
CA PHE A 155 -2.47 0.80 3.39
C PHE A 155 -3.96 0.58 3.65
N ARG A 156 -4.84 1.09 2.76
CA ARG A 156 -6.29 0.89 2.85
C ARG A 156 -6.67 -0.58 2.70
N VAL A 157 -6.07 -1.30 1.75
CA VAL A 157 -6.31 -2.75 1.57
C VAL A 157 -5.96 -3.52 2.83
N LEU A 158 -4.81 -3.23 3.45
CA LEU A 158 -4.40 -3.87 4.70
C LEU A 158 -5.34 -3.55 5.87
N CYS A 159 -5.81 -2.31 5.96
CA CYS A 159 -6.82 -1.93 6.96
C CYS A 159 -8.13 -2.70 6.76
N GLU A 160 -8.62 -2.80 5.53
CA GLU A 160 -9.84 -3.56 5.21
C GLU A 160 -9.67 -5.06 5.50
N LEU A 161 -8.50 -5.62 5.19
CA LEU A 161 -8.17 -7.01 5.48
C LEU A 161 -8.16 -7.29 6.98
N TYR A 162 -7.51 -6.43 7.76
CA TYR A 162 -7.48 -6.54 9.22
C TYR A 162 -8.90 -6.50 9.81
N ASP A 163 -9.69 -5.50 9.39
CA ASP A 163 -11.04 -5.29 9.90
C ASP A 163 -11.92 -6.50 9.55
N ARG A 164 -11.82 -7.06 8.34
CA ARG A 164 -12.55 -8.28 7.96
C ARG A 164 -12.11 -9.51 8.76
N GLN A 165 -10.80 -9.72 8.94
CA GLN A 165 -10.26 -10.84 9.74
C GLN A 165 -10.78 -10.81 11.18
N SER A 166 -10.93 -9.63 11.78
CA SER A 166 -11.46 -9.49 13.15
C SER A 166 -12.91 -9.96 13.32
N THR A 167 -13.66 -10.07 12.22
CA THR A 167 -15.08 -10.47 12.23
C THR A 167 -15.28 -11.94 11.86
N MET A 168 -14.20 -12.68 11.59
CA MET A 168 -14.27 -14.08 11.23
C MET A 168 -14.72 -14.94 12.41
N ASN A 169 -15.47 -16.00 12.11
CA ASN A 169 -15.91 -16.97 13.10
C ASN A 169 -14.83 -18.04 13.35
N GLU A 170 -13.71 -17.61 13.92
CA GLU A 170 -12.55 -18.46 14.21
C GLU A 170 -12.05 -18.26 15.64
N ALA A 171 -11.16 -19.14 16.09
CA ALA A 171 -10.51 -19.00 17.39
C ALA A 171 -9.68 -17.70 17.43
N ALA A 172 -9.67 -17.02 18.58
CA ALA A 172 -8.96 -15.75 18.74
C ALA A 172 -7.46 -15.87 18.40
N GLU A 173 -6.82 -16.98 18.74
CA GLU A 173 -5.41 -17.25 18.43
C GLU A 173 -5.15 -17.28 16.91
N VAL A 174 -6.07 -17.88 16.14
CA VAL A 174 -5.97 -17.95 14.67
C VAL A 174 -6.16 -16.57 14.05
N ILE A 175 -7.14 -15.80 14.54
CA ILE A 175 -7.36 -14.41 14.11
C ILE A 175 -6.11 -13.57 14.39
N MET A 176 -5.51 -13.71 15.57
CA MET A 176 -4.30 -12.97 15.95
C MET A 176 -3.09 -13.32 15.07
N GLU A 177 -2.90 -14.58 14.68
CA GLU A 177 -1.84 -14.99 13.76
C GLU A 177 -1.99 -14.32 12.37
N LYS A 178 -3.23 -14.26 11.87
CA LYS A 178 -3.54 -13.58 10.60
C LYS A 178 -3.32 -12.08 10.70
N GLN A 179 -3.80 -11.46 11.78
CA GLN A 179 -3.62 -10.04 12.05
C GLN A 179 -2.14 -9.67 12.21
N ARG A 180 -1.32 -10.56 12.78
CA ARG A 180 0.14 -10.38 12.86
C ARG A 180 0.77 -10.20 11.47
N SER A 181 0.35 -11.00 10.49
CA SER A 181 0.84 -10.86 9.11
C SER A 181 0.51 -9.49 8.52
N VAL A 182 -0.66 -8.93 8.86
CA VAL A 182 -1.03 -7.56 8.47
C VAL A 182 -0.20 -6.51 9.21
N VAL A 183 0.07 -6.73 10.50
CA VAL A 183 0.95 -5.88 11.31
C VAL A 183 2.37 -5.83 10.74
N ASP A 184 2.91 -6.96 10.25
CA ASP A 184 4.20 -6.97 9.55
C ASP A 184 4.18 -6.03 8.34
N ARG A 185 3.06 -6.00 7.62
CA ARG A 185 2.90 -5.10 6.46
C ARG A 185 2.77 -3.65 6.86
N PHE A 186 2.19 -3.35 8.03
CA PHE A 186 2.23 -2.00 8.58
C PHE A 186 3.66 -1.56 8.91
N VAL A 187 4.50 -2.44 9.48
CA VAL A 187 5.92 -2.16 9.69
C VAL A 187 6.63 -1.90 8.35
N HIS A 188 6.37 -2.73 7.33
CA HIS A 188 6.93 -2.49 5.99
C HIS A 188 6.48 -1.14 5.41
N LEU A 189 5.19 -0.80 5.46
CA LEU A 189 4.68 0.49 4.98
C LEU A 189 5.33 1.68 5.70
N LEU A 190 5.58 1.56 7.01
CA LEU A 190 6.32 2.55 7.77
C LEU A 190 7.75 2.71 7.20
N SER A 191 8.44 1.60 6.92
CA SER A 191 9.80 1.61 6.37
C SER A 191 9.92 2.26 4.98
N VAL A 192 8.83 2.24 4.19
CA VAL A 192 8.78 2.87 2.84
C VAL A 192 8.11 4.24 2.83
N GLY A 193 7.98 4.89 3.99
CA GLY A 193 7.62 6.31 4.10
C GLY A 193 6.17 6.61 4.49
N LEU A 194 5.38 5.61 4.94
CA LEU A 194 4.03 5.82 5.49
C LEU A 194 3.97 5.73 7.02
N ALA A 195 4.99 6.23 7.72
CA ALA A 195 5.08 6.18 9.17
C ALA A 195 3.86 6.79 9.88
N LEU A 196 3.48 8.03 9.55
CA LEU A 196 2.39 8.73 10.26
C LEU A 196 1.03 8.04 10.08
N PRO A 197 0.53 7.75 8.86
CA PRO A 197 -0.77 7.09 8.70
C PRO A 197 -0.85 5.73 9.39
N VAL A 198 0.25 4.97 9.37
CA VAL A 198 0.35 3.66 10.02
C VAL A 198 0.24 3.81 11.54
N VAL A 199 1.09 4.64 12.15
CA VAL A 199 1.13 4.79 13.61
C VAL A 199 -0.18 5.44 14.13
N GLU A 200 -0.77 6.36 13.38
CA GLU A 200 -2.08 6.94 13.71
C GLU A 200 -3.20 5.90 13.70
N LYS A 201 -3.22 4.99 12.72
CA LYS A 201 -4.19 3.88 12.67
C LYS A 201 -3.98 2.90 13.82
N ILE A 202 -2.74 2.51 14.14
CA ILE A 202 -2.45 1.64 15.29
C ILE A 202 -2.93 2.28 16.60
N ASN A 203 -2.62 3.56 16.82
CA ASN A 203 -3.11 4.31 17.97
C ASN A 203 -4.63 4.36 18.04
N LYS A 204 -5.30 4.57 16.90
CA LYS A 204 -6.76 4.54 16.82
C LYS A 204 -7.31 3.17 17.20
N MET A 205 -6.76 2.10 16.62
CA MET A 205 -7.18 0.73 16.92
C MET A 205 -6.98 0.41 18.40
N PHE A 206 -5.89 0.86 19.01
CA PHE A 206 -5.65 0.66 20.44
C PHE A 206 -6.72 1.37 21.29
N ARG A 207 -6.97 2.65 21.05
CA ARG A 207 -8.00 3.41 21.78
C ARG A 207 -9.40 2.83 21.61
N ASP A 208 -9.70 2.30 20.42
CA ASP A 208 -11.01 1.74 20.09
C ASP A 208 -11.12 0.26 20.55
N GLY A 209 -10.08 -0.33 21.13
CA GLY A 209 -10.06 -1.73 21.57
C GLY A 209 -10.10 -2.75 20.43
N GLN A 210 -9.67 -2.37 19.23
CA GLN A 210 -9.73 -3.18 18.00
C GLN A 210 -8.46 -4.00 17.72
N ILE A 211 -7.43 -3.83 18.54
CA ILE A 211 -6.17 -4.55 18.42
C ILE A 211 -5.72 -5.01 19.80
N ASP A 212 -5.21 -6.24 19.85
CA ASP A 212 -4.68 -6.81 21.08
C ASP A 212 -3.37 -6.13 21.51
N ILE A 213 -3.17 -6.00 22.82
CA ILE A 213 -1.98 -5.36 23.41
C ILE A 213 -0.70 -6.05 22.95
N SER A 214 -0.70 -7.38 22.82
CA SER A 214 0.48 -8.13 22.35
C SER A 214 0.85 -7.80 20.91
N LEU A 215 -0.13 -7.53 20.03
CA LEU A 215 0.12 -7.13 18.65
C LEU A 215 0.63 -5.68 18.55
N ILE A 216 0.13 -4.77 19.39
CA ILE A 216 0.68 -3.40 19.44
C ILE A 216 2.12 -3.42 19.95
N ARG A 217 2.40 -4.21 20.99
CA ARG A 217 3.76 -4.39 21.51
C ARG A 217 4.67 -4.96 20.43
N TYR A 218 4.20 -5.99 19.72
CA TYR A 218 4.92 -6.57 18.60
C TYR A 218 5.26 -5.52 17.53
N PHE A 219 4.25 -4.78 17.05
CA PHE A 219 4.44 -3.66 16.12
C PHE A 219 5.50 -2.65 16.63
N ALA A 220 5.39 -2.22 17.90
CA ALA A 220 6.28 -1.23 18.45
C ALA A 220 7.73 -1.72 18.52
N VAL A 221 7.95 -3.00 18.87
CA VAL A 221 9.29 -3.60 18.88
C VAL A 221 9.89 -3.63 17.47
N GLU A 222 9.16 -4.13 16.49
CA GLU A 222 9.63 -4.20 15.10
C GLU A 222 9.94 -2.79 14.55
N VAL A 223 9.12 -1.79 14.86
CA VAL A 223 9.39 -0.40 14.48
C VAL A 223 10.67 0.12 15.16
N LEU A 224 10.85 -0.13 16.46
CA LEU A 224 12.05 0.29 17.20
C LEU A 224 13.34 -0.34 16.66
N GLU A 225 13.26 -1.51 16.02
CA GLU A 225 14.41 -2.15 15.40
C GLU A 225 14.83 -1.50 14.07
N ILE A 226 13.92 -0.82 13.37
CA ILE A 226 14.18 -0.23 12.05
C ILE A 226 14.28 1.29 12.04
N VAL A 227 13.95 1.98 13.15
CA VAL A 227 14.04 3.43 13.27
C VAL A 227 15.26 3.86 14.09
N ALA A 228 15.86 4.99 13.72
CA ALA A 228 16.98 5.58 14.43
C ALA A 228 16.89 7.12 14.41
N PRO A 229 17.56 7.83 15.35
CA PRO A 229 17.62 9.29 15.33
C PRO A 229 18.28 9.84 14.05
N PRO A 230 17.99 11.09 13.65
CA PRO A 230 17.07 12.03 14.29
C PRO A 230 15.59 11.72 13.98
N TYR A 231 14.73 11.78 15.00
CA TYR A 231 13.29 11.61 14.84
C TYR A 231 12.60 12.95 14.54
N SER A 232 11.58 12.94 13.69
CA SER A 232 10.71 14.11 13.51
C SER A 232 9.75 14.27 14.69
N GLU A 233 9.39 15.51 15.01
CA GLU A 233 8.41 15.79 16.08
C GLU A 233 7.07 15.09 15.81
N ASP A 234 6.59 15.11 14.56
CA ASP A 234 5.34 14.43 14.19
C ASP A 234 5.39 12.94 14.51
N PHE A 235 6.49 12.26 14.19
CA PHE A 235 6.66 10.84 14.49
C PHE A 235 6.71 10.59 16.00
N VAL A 236 7.46 11.40 16.74
CA VAL A 236 7.53 11.31 18.21
C VAL A 236 6.15 11.51 18.83
N ASN A 237 5.39 12.51 18.38
CA ASN A 237 4.07 12.84 18.90
C ASN A 237 3.07 11.67 18.77
N VAL A 238 3.17 10.89 17.69
CA VAL A 238 2.28 9.73 17.48
C VAL A 238 2.83 8.43 18.03
N PHE A 239 4.15 8.21 18.05
CA PHE A 239 4.74 6.92 18.43
C PHE A 239 5.11 6.83 19.91
N LEU A 240 5.55 7.93 20.54
CA LEU A 240 5.89 7.97 21.97
C LEU A 240 4.73 7.54 22.90
N PRO A 241 3.45 7.90 22.62
CA PRO A 241 2.32 7.41 23.42
C PRO A 241 2.16 5.89 23.43
N ILE A 242 2.62 5.18 22.39
CA ILE A 242 2.59 3.71 22.35
C ILE A 242 3.71 3.15 23.23
N VAL A 243 4.95 3.62 23.01
CA VAL A 243 6.14 3.08 23.69
C VAL A 243 6.16 3.42 25.18
N SER A 244 5.59 4.55 25.57
CA SER A 244 5.51 4.99 26.98
C SER A 244 4.28 4.46 27.72
N ASN A 245 3.42 3.69 27.06
CA ASN A 245 2.20 3.18 27.69
C ASN A 245 2.50 1.96 28.57
N PRO A 246 2.20 2.00 29.88
CA PRO A 246 2.51 0.91 30.80
C PRO A 246 1.71 -0.38 30.55
N GLU A 247 0.56 -0.31 29.86
CA GLU A 247 -0.19 -1.52 29.46
C GLU A 247 0.52 -2.28 28.33
N ILE A 248 1.24 -1.55 27.48
CA ILE A 248 1.97 -2.11 26.33
C ILE A 248 3.38 -2.48 26.78
N PHE A 249 4.10 -1.55 27.41
CA PHE A 249 5.45 -1.71 27.94
C PHE A 249 5.45 -1.53 29.45
N ASP A 250 5.24 -2.63 30.18
CA ASP A 250 5.47 -2.62 31.62
C ASP A 250 6.99 -2.55 31.95
N GLN A 251 7.34 -2.38 33.23
CA GLN A 251 8.74 -2.30 33.65
C GLN A 251 9.53 -3.57 33.28
N ASN A 252 8.94 -4.76 33.42
CA ASN A 252 9.61 -6.03 33.15
C ASN A 252 9.91 -6.21 31.65
N ILE A 253 9.01 -5.72 30.79
CA ILE A 253 9.12 -5.78 29.33
C ILE A 253 10.13 -4.72 28.87
N SER A 254 10.06 -3.52 29.42
CA SER A 254 11.01 -2.43 29.13
C SER A 254 12.45 -2.83 29.45
N ASP A 255 12.66 -3.53 30.57
CA ASP A 255 13.99 -4.03 30.95
C ASP A 255 14.52 -5.11 29.98
N LYS A 256 13.61 -5.86 29.33
CA LYS A 256 13.96 -6.85 28.29
C LYS A 256 14.15 -6.24 26.90
N ILE A 257 13.70 -5.01 26.68
CA ILE A 257 13.71 -4.33 25.38
C ILE A 257 14.43 -2.98 25.53
N PRO A 258 15.77 -2.98 25.55
CA PRO A 258 16.55 -1.76 25.80
C PRO A 258 16.28 -0.63 24.81
N VAL A 259 15.95 -0.98 23.57
CA VAL A 259 15.65 -0.01 22.49
C VAL A 259 14.41 0.85 22.79
N ALA A 260 13.41 0.30 23.49
CA ALA A 260 12.23 1.05 23.91
C ALA A 260 12.60 2.12 24.94
N LYS A 261 13.43 1.76 25.92
CA LYS A 261 13.93 2.70 26.93
C LYS A 261 14.78 3.81 26.31
N GLN A 262 15.70 3.45 25.41
CA GLN A 262 16.54 4.41 24.69
C GLN A 262 15.70 5.40 23.86
N PHE A 263 14.65 4.91 23.20
CA PHE A 263 13.72 5.76 22.45
C PHE A 263 13.01 6.76 23.40
N VAL A 264 12.48 6.29 24.52
CA VAL A 264 11.82 7.16 25.51
C VAL A 264 12.80 8.19 26.08
N GLU A 265 14.01 7.80 26.44
CA GLU A 265 15.05 8.70 26.95
C GLU A 265 15.46 9.77 25.92
N HIS A 266 15.50 9.39 24.64
CA HIS A 266 15.85 10.31 23.55
C HIS A 266 14.71 11.29 23.23
N CYS A 267 13.48 10.79 23.18
CA CYS A 267 12.28 11.53 22.78
C CYS A 267 11.63 12.30 23.93
N THR A 268 11.96 11.93 25.17
CA THR A 268 11.56 12.65 26.37
C THR A 268 12.82 13.32 26.90
N PRO A 269 13.14 14.56 26.47
CA PRO A 269 14.25 15.27 27.05
C PRO A 269 14.03 15.30 28.56
N ALA A 270 14.93 14.67 29.32
CA ALA A 270 15.00 14.91 30.75
C ALA A 270 15.13 16.42 30.93
N ALA A 271 14.06 17.06 31.41
CA ALA A 271 14.17 18.31 32.13
C ALA A 271 15.06 19.38 31.47
N ALA A 272 14.93 19.64 30.16
CA ALA A 272 15.61 20.76 29.49
C ALA A 272 15.26 22.14 30.09
N ALA A 273 14.34 22.18 31.08
CA ALA A 273 13.96 23.36 31.85
C ALA A 273 14.41 23.35 33.34
N ALA A 274 14.90 22.25 33.92
CA ALA A 274 15.16 22.18 35.37
C ALA A 274 16.59 22.54 35.80
N GLU A 275 17.59 22.54 34.90
CA GLU A 275 18.97 22.92 35.25
C GLU A 275 19.39 24.33 34.79
N VAL A 276 18.60 24.99 33.93
CA VAL A 276 18.82 26.40 33.59
C VAL A 276 18.25 27.34 34.66
N THR A 277 17.32 26.86 35.51
CA THR A 277 16.74 27.63 36.62
C THR A 277 17.45 27.47 37.96
N SER A 278 18.38 26.51 38.10
CA SER A 278 19.18 26.36 39.32
C SER A 278 20.51 27.12 39.28
N THR A 279 20.91 27.67 38.12
CA THR A 279 22.17 28.42 37.94
C THR A 279 22.00 29.93 37.82
N SER A 280 20.76 30.46 37.77
CA SER A 280 20.50 31.92 37.85
C SER A 280 20.32 32.45 39.28
N SER A 281 20.66 31.64 40.29
CA SER A 281 20.62 31.97 41.72
C SER A 281 22.01 31.81 42.33
N GLN A 282 23.03 32.48 41.79
CA GLN A 282 24.30 32.82 42.47
C GLN A 282 25.22 33.63 41.53
N ALA A 283 24.92 34.92 41.34
CA ALA A 283 25.87 35.99 41.05
C ALA A 283 25.20 37.35 41.31
#